data_AF-A0A7V2PTP2-F1
#
_entry.id   AF-A0A7V2PTP2-F1
#
_cell.length_a   1.000
_cell.length_b   1.000
_cell.length_c   1.000
_cell.angle_alpha   90.00
_cell.angle_beta   90.00
_cell.angle_gamma   90.00
#
_symmetry.space_group_name_H-M   'P 1'
#
loop_
_entity.id
_entity.type
_entity.pdbx_description
1 polymer ?
#
loop_
_entity_poly.entity_id
_entity_poly.type
_entity_poly.pdbx_seq_one_letter_code
_entity_poly.pdbx_strand_id
1 'polypeptide(L)'
;MVKKQILFRSLKVNRDSSGYSKKHAQAFLEFALVLPVLLLLLFGIFEFARVFQSWLVVTNSARIGVRYAVTGAYEPHFCTAAIDSNGNGLVCGAEPDKDARIIEEDAARLLSIYEVTTNSAAGILRDSTVISKTTPGYFHVTVCTSSGGHVYHPLPDDYCSPSDHPGDPSHGPARVLVSVTYEHPIILPLIVNFAPSVTLHAERTGILEQFRVARVLGLPPNINLPTATPAPTATPVPTATSSPTPTPDCSLYSLSDASIEQYNHYRINVNNASTQDVRVTFIGLNWDEAEIWSEALGYHNLRVDYFNWDGDKFYNGDDYSSPTNISANLLLSAGTSGYFVSDFDYSGEESNGFTNWGLTPDNFGVTVHLDNGCSYFIEPQPNPLPTPNCDLYSIYPTGFFDSSGYAMIYLNAKNEDAIGTKLSSVQLNWDYAEGMDELKDSDDELNVDWIRFGTSLYGNMAWGDGNGNARDYNSTTNTNSDSSQTWTGPLYFDTNKEYYVTIDFDNQWGDFYDDLVPEDFGMTLNFENGCVLNWTNIPRPLPTPDCSLYSVDDFYYNSRWNHIKTSVT
;
A
#
# COMPACT_ATOMS: atom_id res chain seq x y z
N MET A 1 76.58 -74.27 55.51
CA MET A 1 77.04 -74.02 54.13
C MET A 1 76.63 -72.62 53.73
N VAL A 2 77.59 -71.70 53.65
CA VAL A 2 77.36 -70.24 53.53
C VAL A 2 77.38 -69.82 52.07
N LYS A 3 76.35 -69.09 51.63
CA LYS A 3 76.17 -68.55 50.28
C LYS A 3 76.65 -67.09 50.26
N LYS A 4 77.65 -66.79 49.43
CA LYS A 4 78.20 -65.43 49.18
C LYS A 4 77.14 -64.52 48.55
N GLN A 5 76.96 -63.32 49.09
CA GLN A 5 76.34 -62.18 48.40
C GLN A 5 77.42 -61.12 48.15
N ILE A 6 77.60 -60.75 46.89
CA ILE A 6 78.44 -59.64 46.44
C ILE A 6 77.49 -58.49 46.10
N LEU A 7 77.63 -57.37 46.82
CA LEU A 7 76.90 -56.13 46.63
C LEU A 7 77.61 -55.28 45.55
N PHE A 8 76.94 -54.99 44.44
CA PHE A 8 77.37 -53.95 43.49
C PHE A 8 76.49 -52.71 43.67
N ARG A 9 77.16 -51.59 43.94
CA ARG A 9 76.60 -50.28 44.29
C ARG A 9 76.26 -49.50 43.01
N SER A 10 75.06 -48.93 43.00
CA SER A 10 74.40 -48.20 41.92
C SER A 10 75.22 -47.04 41.32
N LEU A 11 75.37 -47.02 40.00
CA LEU A 11 75.75 -45.85 39.21
C LEU A 11 74.48 -45.04 38.90
N LYS A 12 74.38 -43.84 39.48
CA LYS A 12 73.35 -42.85 39.15
C LYS A 12 73.71 -42.19 37.81
N VAL A 13 72.89 -42.44 36.79
CA VAL A 13 72.85 -41.63 35.56
C VAL A 13 71.87 -40.48 35.82
N ASN A 14 72.39 -39.26 35.93
CA ASN A 14 71.57 -38.05 35.89
C ASN A 14 71.08 -37.85 34.47
N ARG A 15 69.79 -38.11 34.23
CA ARG A 15 69.08 -37.64 33.05
C ARG A 15 68.46 -36.29 33.41
N ASP A 16 69.14 -35.21 33.04
CA ASP A 16 68.52 -33.88 33.03
C ASP A 16 67.43 -33.88 31.96
N SER A 17 66.18 -34.11 32.39
CA SER A 17 65.01 -33.82 31.56
C SER A 17 64.84 -32.31 31.53
N SER A 18 65.42 -31.68 30.51
CA SER A 18 65.08 -30.32 30.08
C SER A 18 63.56 -30.23 29.93
N GLY A 19 62.91 -29.58 30.89
CA GLY A 19 61.50 -29.20 30.84
C GLY A 19 61.30 -28.09 29.82
N TYR A 20 61.27 -28.46 28.54
CA TYR A 20 60.72 -27.59 27.51
C TYR A 20 59.23 -27.42 27.82
N SER A 21 58.81 -26.17 28.07
CA SER A 21 57.42 -25.79 28.33
C SER A 21 56.53 -26.27 27.18
N LYS A 22 55.89 -27.44 27.35
CA LYS A 22 54.95 -28.06 26.39
C LYS A 22 53.61 -27.33 26.27
N LYS A 23 53.46 -26.14 26.87
CA LYS A 23 52.17 -25.43 26.90
C LYS A 23 51.92 -24.53 25.67
N HIS A 24 52.96 -24.12 24.94
CA HIS A 24 52.77 -23.20 23.79
C HIS A 24 52.43 -23.90 22.46
N ALA A 25 52.83 -25.17 22.26
CA ALA A 25 52.51 -25.91 21.03
C ALA A 25 51.12 -26.56 21.04
N GLN A 26 50.57 -26.84 22.23
CA GLN A 26 49.26 -27.48 22.38
C GLN A 26 48.12 -26.54 21.94
N ALA A 27 48.17 -25.26 22.32
CA ALA A 27 47.15 -24.28 21.94
C ALA A 27 47.09 -24.05 20.41
N PHE A 28 48.23 -24.09 19.72
CA PHE A 28 48.27 -23.98 18.25
C PHE A 28 47.64 -25.20 17.57
N LEU A 29 47.83 -26.41 18.12
CA LEU A 29 47.23 -27.64 17.61
C LEU A 29 45.71 -27.66 17.83
N GLU A 30 45.25 -27.25 19.01
CA GLU A 30 43.82 -27.14 19.31
C GLU A 30 43.16 -26.11 18.38
N PHE A 31 43.78 -24.95 18.16
CA PHE A 31 43.30 -23.96 17.21
C PHE A 31 43.28 -24.47 15.76
N ALA A 32 44.32 -25.20 15.33
CA ALA A 32 44.39 -25.77 13.98
C ALA A 32 43.30 -26.82 13.71
N LEU A 33 42.79 -27.49 14.74
CA LEU A 33 41.67 -28.45 14.62
C LEU A 33 40.29 -27.76 14.63
N VAL A 34 40.14 -26.65 15.37
CA VAL A 34 38.88 -25.88 15.41
C VAL A 34 38.72 -24.98 14.18
N LEU A 35 39.82 -24.46 13.63
CA LEU A 35 39.82 -23.49 12.53
C LEU A 35 39.04 -23.98 11.29
N PRO A 36 39.17 -25.22 10.79
CA PRO A 36 38.38 -25.69 9.64
C PRO A 36 36.88 -25.71 9.90
N VAL A 37 36.45 -26.08 11.11
CA VAL A 37 35.03 -26.09 11.50
C VAL A 37 34.50 -24.68 11.62
N LEU A 38 35.28 -23.77 12.22
CA LEU A 38 34.94 -22.36 12.33
C LEU A 38 34.82 -21.70 10.95
N LEU A 39 35.76 -21.97 10.04
CA LEU A 39 35.73 -21.44 8.67
C LEU A 39 34.51 -21.98 7.91
N LEU A 40 34.18 -23.26 8.02
CA LEU A 40 32.98 -23.83 7.40
C LEU A 40 31.71 -23.13 7.90
N LEU A 41 31.62 -22.90 9.22
CA LEU A 41 30.49 -22.19 9.82
C LEU A 41 30.41 -20.74 9.33
N LEU A 42 31.51 -19.99 9.35
CA LEU A 42 31.54 -18.60 8.91
C LEU A 42 31.19 -18.48 7.42
N PHE A 43 31.83 -19.27 6.56
CA PHE A 43 31.53 -19.29 5.14
C PHE A 43 30.08 -19.70 4.88
N GLY A 44 29.54 -20.67 5.62
CA GLY A 44 28.12 -21.05 5.54
C GLY A 44 27.18 -19.90 5.89
N ILE A 45 27.47 -19.14 6.94
CA ILE A 45 26.68 -17.95 7.30
C ILE A 45 26.78 -16.87 6.21
N PHE A 46 27.98 -16.62 5.67
CA PHE A 46 28.16 -15.64 4.60
C PHE A 46 27.40 -16.03 3.32
N GLU A 47 27.42 -17.31 2.95
CA GLU A 47 26.69 -17.77 1.76
C GLU A 47 25.19 -17.66 1.97
N PHE A 48 24.69 -18.08 3.13
CA PHE A 48 23.28 -17.96 3.47
C PHE A 48 22.84 -16.49 3.45
N ALA A 49 23.63 -15.58 4.01
CA ALA A 49 23.33 -14.15 3.98
C ALA A 49 23.27 -13.59 2.55
N ARG A 50 24.17 -14.00 1.65
CA ARG A 50 24.16 -13.60 0.24
C ARG A 50 22.96 -14.15 -0.53
N VAL A 51 22.64 -15.43 -0.34
CA VAL A 51 21.47 -16.07 -0.96
C VAL A 51 20.19 -15.41 -0.47
N PHE A 52 20.08 -15.17 0.84
CA PHE A 52 18.92 -14.51 1.43
C PHE A 52 18.77 -13.07 0.93
N GLN A 53 19.86 -12.30 0.85
CA GLN A 53 19.84 -10.97 0.25
C GLN A 53 19.37 -11.01 -1.21
N SER A 54 19.87 -11.94 -2.01
CA SER A 54 19.42 -12.08 -3.40
C SER A 54 17.95 -12.48 -3.51
N TRP A 55 17.47 -13.35 -2.63
CA TRP A 55 16.06 -13.75 -2.58
C TRP A 55 15.12 -12.58 -2.23
N LEU A 56 15.54 -11.72 -1.29
CA LEU A 56 14.81 -10.49 -0.97
C LEU A 56 14.76 -9.54 -2.16
N VAL A 57 15.88 -9.36 -2.88
CA VAL A 57 15.93 -8.51 -4.09
C VAL A 57 15.00 -9.05 -5.17
N VAL A 58 15.09 -10.34 -5.52
CA VAL A 58 14.23 -10.99 -6.53
C VAL A 58 12.75 -10.85 -6.18
N THR A 59 12.38 -11.08 -4.91
CA THR A 59 11.00 -10.94 -4.42
C THR A 59 10.50 -9.50 -4.50
N ASN A 60 11.33 -8.54 -4.11
CA ASN A 60 10.99 -7.11 -4.18
C ASN A 60 10.86 -6.65 -5.64
N SER A 61 11.71 -7.13 -6.53
CA SER A 61 11.66 -6.79 -7.95
C SER A 61 10.38 -7.28 -8.62
N ALA A 62 9.96 -8.53 -8.37
CA ALA A 62 8.67 -9.03 -8.84
C ALA A 62 7.49 -8.17 -8.33
N ARG A 63 7.57 -7.72 -7.07
CA ARG A 63 6.55 -6.83 -6.46
C ARG A 63 6.50 -5.45 -7.12
N ILE A 64 7.66 -4.83 -7.39
CA ILE A 64 7.72 -3.52 -8.04
C ILE A 64 7.26 -3.62 -9.50
N GLY A 65 7.71 -4.66 -10.20
CA GLY A 65 7.31 -4.94 -11.58
C GLY A 65 5.80 -5.10 -11.73
N VAL A 66 5.16 -5.89 -10.85
CA VAL A 66 3.70 -6.08 -10.93
C VAL A 66 2.93 -4.79 -10.58
N ARG A 67 3.41 -4.00 -9.60
CA ARG A 67 2.79 -2.71 -9.24
C ARG A 67 2.83 -1.72 -10.40
N TYR A 68 3.91 -1.72 -11.17
CA TYR A 68 4.00 -0.91 -12.38
C TYR A 68 3.08 -1.48 -13.48
N ALA A 69 3.09 -2.79 -13.69
CA ALA A 69 2.30 -3.44 -14.73
C ALA A 69 0.79 -3.20 -14.60
N VAL A 70 0.25 -3.18 -13.37
CA VAL A 70 -1.19 -2.94 -13.12
C VAL A 70 -1.65 -1.52 -13.44
N THR A 71 -0.75 -0.54 -13.53
CA THR A 71 -1.13 0.85 -13.88
C THR A 71 -1.55 1.00 -15.34
N GLY A 72 -1.12 0.08 -16.21
CA GLY A 72 -1.29 0.24 -17.66
C GLY A 72 -0.44 1.36 -18.28
N ALA A 73 0.46 2.00 -17.52
CA ALA A 73 1.37 3.03 -18.04
C ALA A 73 2.54 2.41 -18.83
N TYR A 74 3.12 3.21 -19.72
CA TYR A 74 4.41 2.95 -20.37
C TYR A 74 5.27 4.20 -20.34
N GLU A 75 6.57 4.00 -20.43
CA GLU A 75 7.52 5.09 -20.55
C GLU A 75 7.66 5.52 -22.02
N PRO A 76 7.43 6.81 -22.37
CA PRO A 76 7.40 7.25 -23.77
C PRO A 76 8.69 7.02 -24.55
N HIS A 77 9.84 6.88 -23.90
CA HIS A 77 11.11 6.68 -24.60
C HIS A 77 11.22 5.29 -25.28
N PHE A 78 10.36 4.33 -24.92
CA PHE A 78 10.27 3.05 -25.63
C PHE A 78 9.49 3.13 -26.94
N CYS A 79 8.72 4.19 -27.17
CA CYS A 79 8.03 4.45 -28.42
C CYS A 79 9.04 4.88 -29.49
N THR A 80 9.72 3.90 -30.07
CA THR A 80 10.76 4.07 -31.09
C THR A 80 10.34 3.38 -32.38
N ALA A 81 11.00 3.72 -33.50
CA ALA A 81 10.78 3.07 -34.79
C ALA A 81 10.97 1.54 -34.79
N ALA A 82 11.53 0.95 -33.73
CA ALA A 82 11.63 -0.51 -33.59
C ALA A 82 10.30 -1.18 -33.20
N ILE A 83 9.35 -0.42 -32.65
CA ILE A 83 8.04 -0.91 -32.22
C ILE A 83 6.93 -0.54 -33.23
N ASP A 84 7.23 0.34 -34.19
CA ASP A 84 6.35 0.72 -35.29
C ASP A 84 5.78 -0.53 -35.99
N SER A 85 4.49 -0.76 -35.79
CA SER A 85 3.82 -1.99 -36.20
C SER A 85 3.45 -1.99 -37.68
N ASN A 86 3.32 -0.81 -38.29
CA ASN A 86 2.79 -0.62 -39.64
C ASN A 86 3.79 0.04 -40.61
N GLY A 87 4.95 0.49 -40.11
CA GLY A 87 6.06 1.07 -40.88
C GLY A 87 5.82 2.50 -41.36
N ASN A 88 4.89 3.25 -40.75
CA ASN A 88 4.54 4.60 -41.16
C ASN A 88 5.40 5.70 -40.50
N GLY A 89 6.27 5.34 -39.55
CA GLY A 89 7.13 6.26 -38.81
C GLY A 89 6.46 7.03 -37.67
N LEU A 90 5.19 6.75 -37.37
CA LEU A 90 4.46 7.19 -36.19
C LEU A 90 4.41 6.05 -35.18
N VAL A 91 4.40 6.37 -33.89
CA VAL A 91 4.43 5.35 -32.83
C VAL A 91 3.61 5.77 -31.62
N CYS A 92 2.93 4.82 -30.99
CA CYS A 92 2.20 5.02 -29.74
C CYS A 92 1.22 6.21 -29.82
N GLY A 93 1.32 7.19 -28.91
CA GLY A 93 0.43 8.36 -28.89
C GLY A 93 0.40 9.20 -30.18
N ALA A 94 1.42 9.09 -31.04
CA ALA A 94 1.45 9.76 -32.35
C ALA A 94 0.77 8.96 -33.47
N GLU A 95 0.45 7.68 -33.25
CA GLU A 95 -0.20 6.80 -34.24
C GLU A 95 -1.71 7.09 -34.33
N PRO A 96 -2.22 7.54 -35.49
CA PRO A 96 -3.66 7.79 -35.70
C PRO A 96 -4.49 6.50 -35.86
N ASP A 97 -3.91 5.41 -36.34
CA ASP A 97 -4.56 4.11 -36.42
C ASP A 97 -4.67 3.49 -35.03
N LYS A 98 -5.90 3.39 -34.53
CA LYS A 98 -6.18 2.88 -33.19
C LYS A 98 -5.63 1.46 -32.97
N ASP A 99 -5.69 0.60 -33.99
CA ASP A 99 -5.30 -0.80 -33.85
C ASP A 99 -3.77 -0.94 -33.80
N ALA A 100 -3.06 -0.19 -34.65
CA ALA A 100 -1.60 -0.10 -34.63
C ALA A 100 -1.11 0.52 -33.30
N ARG A 101 -1.77 1.59 -32.84
CA ARG A 101 -1.44 2.25 -31.58
C ARG A 101 -1.50 1.31 -30.38
N ILE A 102 -2.54 0.48 -30.27
CA ILE A 102 -2.69 -0.45 -29.14
C ILE A 102 -1.53 -1.45 -29.11
N ILE A 103 -1.15 -1.99 -30.28
CA ILE A 103 -0.04 -2.95 -30.40
C ILE A 103 1.28 -2.29 -29.99
N GLU A 104 1.51 -1.05 -30.43
CA GLU A 104 2.73 -0.29 -30.12
C GLU A 104 2.81 0.10 -28.65
N GLU A 105 1.70 0.55 -28.07
CA GLU A 105 1.61 0.88 -26.65
C GLU A 105 1.83 -0.36 -25.79
N ASP A 106 1.24 -1.51 -26.13
CA ASP A 106 1.44 -2.76 -25.38
C ASP A 106 2.88 -3.27 -25.48
N ALA A 107 3.55 -3.12 -26.62
CA ALA A 107 4.97 -3.41 -26.75
C ALA A 107 5.85 -2.45 -25.92
N ALA A 108 5.54 -1.15 -25.90
CA ALA A 108 6.24 -0.17 -25.05
C ALA A 108 6.01 -0.45 -23.55
N ARG A 109 4.80 -0.86 -23.15
CA ARG A 109 4.46 -1.28 -21.79
C ARG A 109 5.28 -2.48 -21.35
N LEU A 110 5.40 -3.49 -22.22
CA LEU A 110 6.18 -4.68 -21.93
C LEU A 110 7.65 -4.33 -21.63
N LEU A 111 8.27 -3.49 -22.48
CA LEU A 111 9.64 -3.02 -22.26
C LEU A 111 9.78 -2.18 -20.98
N SER A 112 8.80 -1.33 -20.69
CA SER A 112 8.78 -0.52 -19.46
C SER A 112 8.73 -1.40 -18.21
N ILE A 113 7.95 -2.48 -18.21
CA ILE A 113 7.90 -3.44 -17.10
C ILE A 113 9.25 -4.14 -16.94
N TYR A 114 9.90 -4.55 -18.04
CA TYR A 114 11.24 -5.14 -17.98
C TYR A 114 12.26 -4.17 -17.39
N GLU A 115 12.25 -2.91 -17.83
CA GLU A 115 13.16 -1.90 -17.31
C GLU A 115 12.96 -1.67 -15.82
N VAL A 116 11.72 -1.40 -15.38
CA VAL A 116 11.40 -1.15 -13.97
C VAL A 116 11.77 -2.35 -13.09
N THR A 117 11.42 -3.56 -13.53
CA THR A 117 11.72 -4.80 -12.80
C THR A 117 13.23 -5.02 -12.74
N THR A 118 13.94 -4.82 -13.84
CA THR A 118 15.41 -4.96 -13.91
C THR A 118 16.10 -3.89 -13.07
N ASN A 119 15.70 -2.63 -13.13
CA ASN A 119 16.32 -1.55 -12.35
C ASN A 119 16.09 -1.71 -10.85
N SER A 120 14.96 -2.28 -10.44
CA SER A 120 14.69 -2.58 -9.03
C SER A 120 15.54 -3.73 -8.47
N ALA A 121 16.09 -4.60 -9.32
CA ALA A 121 16.98 -5.70 -8.93
C ALA A 121 18.43 -5.22 -8.74
N ALA A 122 18.62 -4.10 -8.04
CA ALA A 122 19.93 -3.57 -7.71
C ALA A 122 20.62 -4.42 -6.63
N GLY A 123 21.94 -4.55 -6.71
CA GLY A 123 22.74 -5.24 -5.70
C GLY A 123 22.83 -6.77 -5.83
N ILE A 124 22.42 -7.34 -6.97
CA ILE A 124 22.73 -8.73 -7.35
C ILE A 124 23.73 -8.77 -8.51
N LEU A 125 24.56 -9.83 -8.56
CA LEU A 125 25.58 -10.03 -9.58
C LEU A 125 24.98 -10.69 -10.82
N ARG A 126 24.29 -9.90 -11.64
CA ARG A 126 23.71 -10.34 -12.91
C ARG A 126 24.63 -10.06 -14.08
N ASP A 127 24.52 -10.89 -15.11
CA ASP A 127 25.19 -10.73 -16.39
C ASP A 127 24.14 -10.77 -17.51
N SER A 128 23.94 -9.64 -18.18
CA SER A 128 22.97 -9.52 -19.27
C SER A 128 23.34 -10.31 -20.52
N THR A 129 24.57 -10.85 -20.60
CA THR A 129 25.01 -11.70 -21.71
C THR A 129 24.70 -13.18 -21.50
N VAL A 130 24.30 -13.56 -20.29
CA VAL A 130 23.98 -14.95 -19.92
C VAL A 130 22.52 -15.26 -20.23
N ILE A 131 22.29 -16.16 -21.18
CA ILE A 131 20.95 -16.56 -21.66
C ILE A 131 20.52 -17.93 -21.10
N SER A 132 21.46 -18.68 -20.50
CA SER A 132 21.19 -20.02 -19.99
C SER A 132 20.79 -20.01 -18.52
N LYS A 133 19.63 -20.60 -18.21
CA LYS A 133 19.06 -20.76 -16.87
C LYS A 133 19.91 -21.56 -15.87
N THR A 134 21.01 -22.17 -16.30
CA THR A 134 21.91 -22.95 -15.42
C THR A 134 23.26 -22.27 -15.21
N THR A 135 23.43 -21.08 -15.78
CA THR A 135 24.70 -20.35 -15.72
C THR A 135 24.61 -19.29 -14.62
N PRO A 136 25.62 -19.20 -13.72
CA PRO A 136 25.60 -18.21 -12.66
C PRO A 136 25.51 -16.78 -13.21
N GLY A 137 24.64 -15.96 -12.60
CA GLY A 137 24.40 -14.59 -13.05
C GLY A 137 23.27 -14.44 -14.08
N TYR A 138 22.62 -15.54 -14.50
CA TYR A 138 21.39 -15.49 -15.29
C TYR A 138 20.31 -14.70 -14.54
N PHE A 139 19.69 -13.74 -15.22
CA PHE A 139 18.58 -12.94 -14.70
C PHE A 139 17.54 -12.75 -15.79
N HIS A 140 16.30 -13.16 -15.53
CA HIS A 140 15.21 -13.08 -16.49
C HIS A 140 13.92 -12.62 -15.83
N VAL A 141 13.20 -11.76 -16.55
CA VAL A 141 11.88 -11.28 -16.15
C VAL A 141 10.89 -11.82 -17.17
N THR A 142 9.86 -12.50 -16.68
CA THR A 142 8.77 -13.02 -17.50
C THR A 142 7.51 -12.24 -17.17
N VAL A 143 6.82 -11.70 -18.18
CA VAL A 143 5.54 -10.99 -18.01
C VAL A 143 4.44 -11.74 -18.75
N CYS A 144 3.40 -12.13 -18.04
CA CYS A 144 2.31 -12.90 -18.62
C CYS A 144 0.94 -12.40 -18.16
N THR A 145 -0.06 -12.51 -19.02
CA THR A 145 -1.45 -12.15 -18.69
C THR A 145 -2.33 -13.40 -18.63
N SER A 146 -3.41 -13.35 -17.86
CA SER A 146 -4.46 -14.38 -17.88
C SER A 146 -5.47 -14.20 -19.02
N SER A 147 -5.37 -13.12 -19.79
CA SER A 147 -6.24 -12.80 -20.93
C SER A 147 -5.58 -13.12 -22.28
N GLY A 148 -6.33 -13.06 -23.38
CA GLY A 148 -5.75 -13.17 -24.74
C GLY A 148 -5.17 -14.54 -25.11
N GLY A 149 -5.45 -15.60 -24.34
CA GLY A 149 -4.92 -16.95 -24.61
C GLY A 149 -3.47 -17.16 -24.15
N HIS A 150 -2.92 -16.25 -23.35
CA HIS A 150 -1.59 -16.39 -22.76
C HIS A 150 -1.62 -17.36 -21.58
N VAL A 151 -0.60 -18.20 -21.49
CA VAL A 151 -0.43 -19.19 -20.40
C VAL A 151 0.98 -19.07 -19.85
N TYR A 152 1.07 -18.81 -18.56
CA TYR A 152 2.35 -18.81 -17.85
C TYR A 152 2.76 -20.25 -17.51
N HIS A 153 3.99 -20.62 -17.87
CA HIS A 153 4.59 -21.89 -17.54
C HIS A 153 5.62 -21.66 -16.42
N PRO A 154 5.41 -22.21 -15.20
CA PRO A 154 6.33 -22.03 -14.08
C PRO A 154 7.66 -22.77 -14.32
N LEU A 155 8.57 -22.70 -13.34
CA LEU A 155 9.83 -23.45 -13.39
C LEU A 155 9.61 -24.95 -13.67
N PRO A 156 10.48 -25.60 -14.47
CA PRO A 156 11.81 -25.14 -14.91
C PRO A 156 11.82 -24.21 -16.14
N ASP A 157 10.70 -24.09 -16.84
CA ASP A 157 10.68 -23.42 -18.14
C ASP A 157 10.47 -21.92 -18.07
N ASP A 158 9.81 -21.39 -17.01
CA ASP A 158 9.60 -19.96 -16.69
C ASP A 158 9.54 -19.05 -17.93
N TYR A 159 8.41 -19.13 -18.64
CA TYR A 159 8.10 -18.35 -19.84
C TYR A 159 6.58 -18.17 -20.00
N CYS A 160 6.17 -17.17 -20.77
CA CYS A 160 4.77 -17.00 -21.19
C CYS A 160 4.58 -17.51 -22.62
N SER A 161 3.58 -18.37 -22.84
CA SER A 161 3.19 -18.85 -24.17
C SER A 161 1.98 -18.08 -24.68
N PRO A 162 1.90 -17.69 -25.98
CA PRO A 162 2.91 -17.89 -27.03
C PRO A 162 4.10 -16.91 -26.94
N SER A 163 3.91 -15.79 -26.23
CA SER A 163 4.93 -14.80 -25.95
C SER A 163 4.56 -14.03 -24.69
N ASP A 164 5.53 -13.33 -24.12
CA ASP A 164 5.30 -12.38 -23.02
C ASP A 164 4.35 -11.26 -23.46
N HIS A 165 3.41 -10.91 -22.57
CA HIS A 165 2.39 -9.91 -22.86
C HIS A 165 1.90 -9.27 -21.55
N PRO A 166 1.84 -7.92 -21.49
CA PRO A 166 1.46 -7.19 -20.27
C PRO A 166 -0.06 -7.11 -20.04
N GLY A 167 -0.85 -7.92 -20.75
CA GLY A 167 -2.30 -7.77 -20.87
C GLY A 167 -2.73 -6.51 -21.63
N ASP A 168 -3.86 -6.58 -22.35
CA ASP A 168 -4.42 -5.42 -23.05
C ASP A 168 -5.49 -4.73 -22.15
N PRO A 169 -5.30 -3.46 -21.76
CA PRO A 169 -6.25 -2.74 -20.91
C PRO A 169 -7.59 -2.50 -21.60
N SER A 170 -7.66 -2.55 -22.93
CA SER A 170 -8.87 -2.29 -23.72
C SER A 170 -9.90 -3.43 -23.67
N HIS A 171 -9.48 -4.63 -23.26
CA HIS A 171 -10.32 -5.84 -23.21
C HIS A 171 -10.92 -6.13 -21.81
N GLY A 172 -10.79 -5.20 -20.86
CA GLY A 172 -11.33 -5.32 -19.49
C GLY A 172 -10.27 -5.71 -18.45
N PRO A 173 -10.67 -6.00 -17.20
CA PRO A 173 -9.71 -6.34 -16.15
C PRO A 173 -8.98 -7.64 -16.47
N ALA A 174 -7.65 -7.57 -16.57
CA ALA A 174 -6.78 -8.71 -16.86
C ALA A 174 -5.82 -8.94 -15.68
N ARG A 175 -5.57 -10.20 -15.30
CA ARG A 175 -4.52 -10.48 -14.32
C ARG A 175 -3.18 -10.48 -15.03
N VAL A 176 -2.24 -9.69 -14.55
CA VAL A 176 -0.85 -9.66 -15.03
C VAL A 176 0.03 -10.30 -13.97
N LEU A 177 0.85 -11.26 -14.39
CA LEU A 177 1.86 -11.95 -13.61
C LEU A 177 3.24 -11.44 -14.05
N VAL A 178 4.05 -11.06 -13.06
CA VAL A 178 5.47 -10.77 -13.25
C VAL A 178 6.27 -11.79 -12.46
N SER A 179 7.09 -12.56 -13.18
CA SER A 179 8.02 -13.53 -12.63
C SER A 179 9.45 -13.03 -12.79
N VAL A 180 10.29 -13.26 -11.79
CA VAL A 180 11.71 -12.94 -11.80
C VAL A 180 12.49 -14.20 -11.41
N THR A 181 13.38 -14.64 -12.30
CA THR A 181 14.27 -15.78 -12.08
C THR A 181 15.72 -15.34 -12.11
N TYR A 182 16.49 -15.75 -11.11
CA TYR A 182 17.91 -15.41 -10.96
C TYR A 182 18.73 -16.62 -10.51
N GLU A 183 19.86 -16.86 -11.19
CA GLU A 183 20.83 -17.88 -10.81
C GLU A 183 21.91 -17.30 -9.90
N HIS A 184 21.77 -17.50 -8.58
CA HIS A 184 22.70 -16.97 -7.60
C HIS A 184 24.04 -17.72 -7.61
N PRO A 185 25.19 -17.06 -7.85
CA PRO A 185 26.51 -17.71 -7.86
C PRO A 185 26.98 -18.08 -6.45
N ILE A 186 27.31 -19.36 -6.25
CA ILE A 186 27.85 -19.88 -4.99
C ILE A 186 29.37 -19.65 -4.94
N ILE A 187 29.87 -19.01 -3.89
CA ILE A 187 31.33 -18.75 -3.72
C ILE A 187 32.02 -19.74 -2.77
N LEU A 188 31.26 -20.64 -2.14
CA LEU A 188 31.78 -21.63 -1.20
C LEU A 188 32.72 -22.63 -1.90
N PRO A 189 34.02 -22.70 -1.51
CA PRO A 189 35.00 -23.56 -2.18
C PRO A 189 34.65 -25.05 -2.18
N LEU A 190 33.91 -25.51 -1.16
CA LEU A 190 33.47 -26.91 -1.06
C LEU A 190 32.21 -27.19 -1.88
N ILE A 191 31.32 -26.20 -2.06
CA ILE A 191 29.99 -26.37 -2.68
C ILE A 191 30.02 -26.07 -4.18
N VAL A 192 30.81 -25.09 -4.61
CA VAL A 192 30.87 -24.60 -5.99
C VAL A 192 31.19 -25.69 -7.03
N ASN A 193 31.90 -26.75 -6.63
CA ASN A 193 32.27 -27.85 -7.52
C ASN A 193 31.11 -28.81 -7.84
N PHE A 194 30.05 -28.83 -7.03
CA PHE A 194 28.89 -29.70 -7.24
C PHE A 194 27.57 -28.94 -7.43
N ALA A 195 27.48 -27.71 -6.92
CA ALA A 195 26.36 -26.79 -7.12
C ALA A 195 26.91 -25.37 -7.32
N PRO A 196 27.22 -24.97 -8.57
CA PRO A 196 27.84 -23.68 -8.87
C PRO A 196 26.88 -22.49 -8.69
N SER A 197 25.57 -22.72 -8.78
CA SER A 197 24.54 -21.72 -8.55
C SER A 197 23.30 -22.32 -7.87
N VAL A 198 22.44 -21.43 -7.36
CA VAL A 198 21.11 -21.76 -6.85
C VAL A 198 20.08 -20.88 -7.56
N THR A 199 19.05 -21.51 -8.14
CA THR A 199 17.91 -20.82 -8.74
C THR A 199 17.06 -20.16 -7.67
N LEU A 200 16.92 -18.84 -7.77
CA LEU A 200 16.00 -18.03 -6.98
C LEU A 200 14.88 -17.54 -7.88
N HIS A 201 13.66 -17.67 -7.43
CA HIS A 201 12.48 -17.38 -8.24
C HIS A 201 11.38 -16.74 -7.38
N ALA A 202 10.74 -15.70 -7.93
CA ALA A 202 9.61 -15.05 -7.31
C ALA A 202 8.58 -14.65 -8.36
N GLU A 203 7.31 -14.88 -8.03
CA GLU A 203 6.17 -14.52 -8.87
C GLU A 203 5.25 -13.57 -8.10
N ARG A 204 4.71 -12.57 -8.78
CA ARG A 204 3.67 -11.70 -8.24
C ARG A 204 2.60 -11.46 -9.29
N THR A 205 1.34 -11.46 -8.86
CA THR A 205 0.18 -11.19 -9.71
C THR A 205 -0.54 -9.94 -9.24
N GLY A 206 -1.13 -9.22 -10.19
CA GLY A 206 -1.93 -8.03 -9.95
C GLY A 206 -3.04 -7.93 -11.00
N ILE A 207 -4.06 -7.12 -10.71
CA ILE A 207 -5.16 -6.88 -11.64
C ILE A 207 -4.90 -5.56 -12.36
N LEU A 208 -4.80 -5.62 -13.68
CA LEU A 208 -4.77 -4.46 -14.57
C LEU A 208 -6.20 -3.92 -14.67
N GLU A 209 -6.55 -2.92 -13.85
CA GLU A 209 -7.85 -2.26 -13.86
C GLU A 209 -7.80 -0.98 -14.72
N GLN A 210 -8.87 -0.72 -15.48
CA GLN A 210 -8.92 0.37 -16.45
C GLN A 210 -8.99 1.76 -15.77
N PHE A 211 -8.09 2.67 -16.14
CA PHE A 211 -8.32 4.12 -16.10
C PHE A 211 -8.13 4.81 -17.46
N ARG A 212 -7.90 4.05 -18.55
CA ARG A 212 -7.48 4.63 -19.85
C ARG A 212 -8.62 4.99 -20.82
N VAL A 213 -9.89 4.88 -20.45
CA VAL A 213 -11.00 5.27 -21.34
C VAL A 213 -12.17 5.88 -20.56
N ALA A 214 -12.30 7.21 -20.58
CA ALA A 214 -13.61 7.83 -20.34
C ALA A 214 -14.56 7.37 -21.47
N ARG A 215 -15.52 6.50 -21.15
CA ARG A 215 -16.57 6.12 -22.09
C ARG A 215 -17.48 7.34 -22.31
N VAL A 216 -17.27 8.07 -23.40
CA VAL A 216 -18.21 9.11 -23.83
C VAL A 216 -19.53 8.45 -24.27
N LEU A 217 -20.50 8.41 -23.36
CA LEU A 217 -21.88 8.04 -23.67
C LEU A 217 -22.56 9.23 -24.37
N GLY A 218 -22.52 9.21 -25.70
CA GLY A 218 -23.42 9.99 -26.56
C GLY A 218 -22.88 11.34 -27.03
N LEU A 219 -22.28 11.36 -28.21
CA LEU A 219 -22.14 12.59 -28.99
C LEU A 219 -23.44 12.83 -29.80
N PRO A 220 -23.99 14.06 -29.84
CA PRO A 220 -25.10 14.41 -30.73
C PRO A 220 -24.69 14.37 -32.23
N PRO A 221 -25.64 14.27 -33.17
CA PRO A 221 -25.42 13.72 -34.52
C PRO A 221 -24.65 14.65 -35.48
N ASN A 222 -23.94 13.98 -36.41
CA ASN A 222 -23.06 14.47 -37.49
C ASN A 222 -23.24 15.92 -37.98
N ILE A 223 -22.15 16.68 -37.90
CA ILE A 223 -21.94 17.91 -38.68
C ILE A 223 -21.46 17.51 -40.08
N ASN A 224 -22.21 17.87 -41.12
CA ASN A 224 -21.80 17.69 -42.51
C ASN A 224 -20.60 18.60 -42.84
N LEU A 225 -19.43 18.02 -43.07
CA LEU A 225 -18.30 18.74 -43.68
C LEU A 225 -18.51 18.90 -45.20
N PRO A 226 -18.10 20.04 -45.79
CA PRO A 226 -18.25 20.28 -47.23
C PRO A 226 -17.32 19.38 -48.07
N THR A 227 -17.85 18.92 -49.20
CA THR A 227 -17.17 18.06 -50.19
C THR A 227 -15.97 18.76 -50.83
N ALA A 228 -14.84 18.05 -50.94
CA ALA A 228 -13.63 18.53 -51.62
C ALA A 228 -13.88 18.84 -53.11
N THR A 229 -13.43 20.01 -53.56
CA THR A 229 -13.41 20.44 -54.97
C THR A 229 -12.12 19.93 -55.64
N PRO A 230 -12.12 19.54 -56.94
CA PRO A 230 -10.96 18.89 -57.55
C PRO A 230 -9.79 19.85 -57.76
N ALA A 231 -8.58 19.33 -57.59
CA ALA A 231 -7.33 20.06 -57.81
C ALA A 231 -7.10 20.40 -59.29
N PRO A 232 -6.51 21.58 -59.58
CA PRO A 232 -5.66 21.74 -60.73
C PRO A 232 -4.18 21.95 -60.34
N THR A 233 -3.39 21.12 -61.00
CA THR A 233 -1.95 21.03 -61.27
C THR A 233 -1.08 22.30 -61.22
N ALA A 234 0.12 22.08 -60.63
CA ALA A 234 1.46 22.65 -60.82
C ALA A 234 1.73 24.18 -60.82
N THR A 235 2.66 24.49 -59.92
CA THR A 235 3.51 25.66 -59.62
C THR A 235 4.07 26.45 -60.81
N PRO A 236 4.33 27.77 -60.60
CA PRO A 236 5.74 28.23 -60.60
C PRO A 236 6.10 29.26 -59.50
N VAL A 237 7.26 29.00 -58.86
CA VAL A 237 8.39 29.88 -58.45
C VAL A 237 8.15 30.99 -57.38
N PRO A 238 9.08 31.18 -56.41
CA PRO A 238 8.79 31.86 -55.16
C PRO A 238 8.82 33.39 -55.29
N THR A 239 7.86 34.03 -54.65
CA THR A 239 7.87 35.47 -54.36
C THR A 239 8.39 35.66 -52.94
N ALA A 240 9.29 36.61 -52.74
CA ALA A 240 9.95 36.92 -51.48
C ALA A 240 8.94 37.04 -50.33
N THR A 241 9.11 36.18 -49.32
CA THR A 241 8.29 36.15 -48.11
C THR A 241 8.59 37.37 -47.26
N SER A 242 7.52 38.01 -46.76
CA SER A 242 7.54 39.04 -45.74
C SER A 242 8.32 38.59 -44.50
N SER A 243 8.98 39.58 -43.89
CA SER A 243 9.63 39.55 -42.57
C SER A 243 8.96 38.57 -41.60
N PRO A 244 9.73 37.76 -40.84
CA PRO A 244 9.16 37.00 -39.74
C PRO A 244 8.49 37.97 -38.76
N THR A 245 7.23 37.69 -38.43
CA THR A 245 6.60 38.24 -37.23
C THR A 245 7.54 37.92 -36.06
N PRO A 246 7.97 38.91 -35.25
CA PRO A 246 8.88 38.65 -34.14
C PRO A 246 8.29 37.59 -33.23
N THR A 247 9.09 36.58 -32.89
CA THR A 247 8.75 35.58 -31.87
C THR A 247 8.37 36.32 -30.57
N PRO A 248 7.21 36.03 -29.97
CA PRO A 248 6.78 36.69 -28.74
C PRO A 248 7.79 36.43 -27.62
N ASP A 249 8.13 37.49 -26.88
CA ASP A 249 9.07 37.41 -25.75
C ASP A 249 8.33 36.96 -24.49
N CYS A 250 8.41 35.67 -24.20
CA CYS A 250 7.80 35.08 -23.00
C CYS A 250 8.52 35.47 -21.70
N SER A 251 9.55 36.32 -21.70
CA SER A 251 10.09 36.84 -20.43
C SER A 251 9.23 37.97 -19.84
N LEU A 252 8.29 38.52 -20.62
CA LEU A 252 7.45 39.66 -20.24
C LEU A 252 6.14 39.28 -19.53
N TYR A 253 5.86 38.00 -19.37
CA TYR A 253 4.71 37.53 -18.57
C TYR A 253 5.21 36.70 -17.40
N SER A 254 4.47 36.74 -16.30
CA SER A 254 4.86 36.09 -15.05
C SER A 254 3.65 35.86 -14.14
N LEU A 255 3.77 34.90 -13.24
CA LEU A 255 2.85 34.70 -12.12
C LEU A 255 3.46 35.34 -10.86
N SER A 256 2.66 36.07 -10.07
CA SER A 256 3.13 36.70 -8.83
C SER A 256 2.04 36.84 -7.77
N ASP A 257 2.44 37.21 -6.55
CA ASP A 257 1.55 37.60 -5.45
C ASP A 257 0.49 36.55 -5.14
N ALA A 258 0.89 35.27 -5.13
CA ALA A 258 0.03 34.18 -4.71
C ALA A 258 -0.35 34.35 -3.22
N SER A 259 -1.63 34.19 -2.90
CA SER A 259 -2.15 34.36 -1.54
C SER A 259 -3.36 33.46 -1.30
N ILE A 260 -3.52 33.00 -0.07
CA ILE A 260 -4.77 32.41 0.41
C ILE A 260 -5.55 33.52 1.12
N GLU A 261 -6.76 33.78 0.66
CA GLU A 261 -7.66 34.79 1.20
C GLU A 261 -8.74 34.14 2.10
N GLN A 262 -9.63 34.97 2.64
CA GLN A 262 -10.79 34.50 3.39
C GLN A 262 -11.67 33.61 2.51
N TYR A 263 -12.45 32.73 3.14
CA TYR A 263 -13.32 31.77 2.46
C TYR A 263 -12.53 30.76 1.61
N ASN A 264 -11.32 30.40 2.04
CA ASN A 264 -10.50 29.37 1.39
C ASN A 264 -10.15 29.69 -0.08
N HIS A 265 -10.21 30.96 -0.47
CA HIS A 265 -9.88 31.38 -1.82
C HIS A 265 -8.37 31.35 -2.05
N TYR A 266 -7.93 30.69 -3.12
CA TYR A 266 -6.57 30.84 -3.61
C TYR A 266 -6.53 31.88 -4.72
N ARG A 267 -5.67 32.89 -4.59
CA ARG A 267 -5.54 34.01 -5.53
C ARG A 267 -4.10 34.11 -6.04
N ILE A 268 -3.93 34.41 -7.33
CA ILE A 268 -2.63 34.72 -7.93
C ILE A 268 -2.77 35.76 -9.05
N ASN A 269 -1.76 36.61 -9.22
CA ASN A 269 -1.71 37.58 -10.31
C ASN A 269 -1.03 36.97 -11.54
N VAL A 270 -1.57 37.26 -12.72
CA VAL A 270 -0.98 36.98 -14.03
C VAL A 270 -0.60 38.30 -14.68
N ASN A 271 0.70 38.56 -14.78
CA ASN A 271 1.23 39.84 -15.24
C ASN A 271 1.52 39.82 -16.74
N ASN A 272 1.17 40.89 -17.44
CA ASN A 272 1.57 41.17 -18.82
C ASN A 272 2.35 42.49 -18.86
N ALA A 273 3.68 42.41 -18.81
CA ALA A 273 4.57 43.56 -18.97
C ALA A 273 4.86 43.91 -20.44
N SER A 274 4.25 43.19 -21.39
CA SER A 274 4.42 43.45 -22.82
C SER A 274 3.59 44.65 -23.28
N THR A 275 3.87 45.12 -24.51
CA THR A 275 3.09 46.18 -25.16
C THR A 275 1.93 45.64 -26.00
N GLN A 276 1.62 44.35 -25.91
CA GLN A 276 0.58 43.70 -26.70
C GLN A 276 -0.45 43.03 -25.78
N ASP A 277 -1.71 43.15 -26.17
CA ASP A 277 -2.79 42.40 -25.54
C ASP A 277 -2.64 40.92 -25.89
N VAL A 278 -2.91 40.06 -24.92
CA VAL A 278 -2.85 38.61 -25.06
C VAL A 278 -4.12 38.01 -24.48
N ARG A 279 -4.47 36.79 -24.89
CA ARG A 279 -5.57 36.05 -24.27
C ARG A 279 -5.05 34.85 -23.51
N VAL A 280 -5.56 34.68 -22.29
CA VAL A 280 -5.39 33.43 -21.54
C VAL A 280 -6.34 32.40 -22.13
N THR A 281 -5.77 31.33 -22.67
CA THR A 281 -6.50 30.25 -23.35
C THR A 281 -6.77 29.05 -22.44
N PHE A 282 -6.04 28.95 -21.33
CA PHE A 282 -6.17 27.84 -20.39
C PHE A 282 -5.65 28.24 -19.01
N ILE A 283 -6.34 27.77 -17.98
CA ILE A 283 -5.89 27.82 -16.58
C ILE A 283 -6.07 26.43 -15.97
N GLY A 284 -5.01 25.89 -15.38
CA GLY A 284 -5.02 24.67 -14.59
C GLY A 284 -4.59 24.96 -13.15
N LEU A 285 -5.27 24.36 -12.18
CA LEU A 285 -4.95 24.44 -10.76
C LEU A 285 -4.69 23.04 -10.22
N ASN A 286 -3.44 22.75 -9.86
CA ASN A 286 -3.08 21.58 -9.06
C ASN A 286 -3.24 21.94 -7.57
N TRP A 287 -4.03 21.12 -6.89
CA TRP A 287 -4.36 21.21 -5.47
C TRP A 287 -4.21 19.83 -4.79
N ASP A 288 -3.41 18.91 -5.36
CA ASP A 288 -3.12 17.58 -4.81
C ASP A 288 -2.63 17.68 -3.36
N GLU A 289 -1.71 18.61 -3.09
CA GLU A 289 -1.16 18.81 -1.75
C GLU A 289 -2.22 19.29 -0.75
N ALA A 290 -3.15 20.15 -1.20
CA ALA A 290 -4.25 20.61 -0.35
C ALA A 290 -5.23 19.47 -0.03
N GLU A 291 -5.51 18.58 -0.99
CA GLU A 291 -6.34 17.39 -0.80
C GLU A 291 -5.70 16.40 0.19
N ILE A 292 -4.42 16.10 0.00
CA ILE A 292 -3.66 15.23 0.90
C ILE A 292 -3.66 15.79 2.32
N TRP A 293 -3.46 17.11 2.46
CA TRP A 293 -3.41 17.78 3.76
C TRP A 293 -4.76 17.83 4.46
N SER A 294 -5.83 18.15 3.72
CA SER A 294 -7.17 18.20 4.29
C SER A 294 -7.62 16.83 4.77
N GLU A 295 -7.37 15.78 3.97
CA GLU A 295 -7.72 14.41 4.32
C GLU A 295 -6.93 13.93 5.55
N ALA A 296 -5.64 14.27 5.65
CA ALA A 296 -4.83 13.97 6.82
C ALA A 296 -5.33 14.66 8.09
N LEU A 297 -6.00 15.81 7.97
CA LEU A 297 -6.60 16.54 9.09
C LEU A 297 -8.08 16.16 9.35
N GLY A 298 -8.62 15.17 8.65
CA GLY A 298 -10.03 14.75 8.82
C GLY A 298 -11.06 15.70 8.19
N TYR A 299 -10.63 16.52 7.22
CA TYR A 299 -11.50 17.34 6.39
C TYR A 299 -11.68 16.70 5.03
N HIS A 300 -12.90 16.22 4.77
CA HIS A 300 -13.20 15.38 3.60
C HIS A 300 -13.97 16.13 2.52
N ASN A 301 -13.91 15.59 1.30
CA ASN A 301 -14.59 16.12 0.10
C ASN A 301 -14.15 17.56 -0.24
N LEU A 302 -12.85 17.83 -0.13
CA LEU A 302 -12.29 19.06 -0.67
C LEU A 302 -12.56 19.12 -2.18
N ARG A 303 -13.01 20.27 -2.67
CA ARG A 303 -13.35 20.46 -4.07
C ARG A 303 -13.20 21.93 -4.46
N VAL A 304 -12.96 22.17 -5.73
CA VAL A 304 -13.04 23.52 -6.32
C VAL A 304 -14.50 23.79 -6.68
N ASP A 305 -15.10 24.89 -6.22
CA ASP A 305 -16.47 25.30 -6.61
C ASP A 305 -16.47 26.21 -7.85
N TYR A 306 -15.57 27.20 -7.91
CA TYR A 306 -15.53 28.10 -9.05
C TYR A 306 -14.13 28.68 -9.31
N PHE A 307 -13.94 29.11 -10.56
CA PHE A 307 -12.83 30.00 -10.93
C PHE A 307 -13.32 31.36 -11.39
N ASN A 308 -12.58 32.38 -11.00
CA ASN A 308 -12.83 33.76 -11.26
C ASN A 308 -11.62 34.43 -11.92
N TRP A 309 -11.88 35.34 -12.85
CA TRP A 309 -10.88 36.18 -13.48
C TRP A 309 -11.33 37.65 -13.38
N ASP A 310 -10.53 38.49 -12.74
CA ASP A 310 -10.79 39.93 -12.56
C ASP A 310 -12.18 40.27 -11.97
N GLY A 311 -12.73 39.37 -11.15
CA GLY A 311 -14.05 39.52 -10.51
C GLY A 311 -15.17 38.75 -11.20
N ASP A 312 -14.97 38.25 -12.42
CA ASP A 312 -15.99 37.51 -13.17
C ASP A 312 -15.74 35.99 -13.13
N LYS A 313 -16.77 35.20 -12.77
CA LYS A 313 -16.70 33.74 -12.79
C LYS A 313 -16.66 33.23 -14.24
N PHE A 314 -15.64 32.45 -14.59
CA PHE A 314 -15.52 31.80 -15.90
C PHE A 314 -15.64 30.27 -15.83
N TYR A 315 -15.50 29.70 -14.63
CA TYR A 315 -15.83 28.32 -14.30
C TYR A 315 -16.70 28.32 -13.06
N ASN A 316 -17.72 27.46 -13.03
CA ASN A 316 -18.63 27.32 -11.89
C ASN A 316 -19.20 25.89 -11.88
N GLY A 317 -18.75 25.08 -10.94
CA GLY A 317 -19.14 23.71 -10.72
C GLY A 317 -18.18 23.02 -9.76
N ASP A 318 -18.69 22.03 -9.03
CA ASP A 318 -17.88 21.25 -8.10
C ASP A 318 -16.92 20.31 -8.85
N ASP A 319 -15.62 20.54 -8.72
CA ASP A 319 -14.57 19.60 -9.12
C ASP A 319 -13.93 18.93 -7.90
N TYR A 320 -14.19 17.64 -7.75
CA TYR A 320 -13.70 16.79 -6.66
C TYR A 320 -12.38 16.09 -7.01
N SER A 321 -11.72 16.47 -8.10
CA SER A 321 -10.50 15.80 -8.54
C SER A 321 -9.45 16.80 -9.00
N SER A 322 -8.31 16.79 -8.34
CA SER A 322 -7.17 17.58 -8.77
C SER A 322 -6.46 16.92 -9.97
N PRO A 323 -5.87 17.68 -10.91
CA PRO A 323 -5.97 19.14 -11.08
C PRO A 323 -7.25 19.57 -11.79
N THR A 324 -7.75 20.74 -11.42
CA THR A 324 -8.90 21.38 -12.09
C THR A 324 -8.43 22.19 -13.29
N ASN A 325 -8.81 21.74 -14.49
CA ASN A 325 -8.28 22.24 -15.76
C ASN A 325 -9.37 22.84 -16.65
N ILE A 326 -9.28 24.14 -16.93
CA ILE A 326 -10.32 24.89 -17.63
C ILE A 326 -9.76 25.62 -18.85
N SER A 327 -10.35 25.34 -20.02
CA SER A 327 -10.17 26.16 -21.22
C SER A 327 -10.81 27.53 -21.03
N ALA A 328 -10.06 28.59 -21.32
CA ALA A 328 -10.45 29.96 -21.06
C ALA A 328 -10.32 30.83 -22.33
N ASN A 329 -10.91 32.02 -22.31
CA ASN A 329 -10.71 33.03 -23.34
C ASN A 329 -10.75 34.43 -22.71
N LEU A 330 -9.78 34.69 -21.84
CA LEU A 330 -9.77 35.85 -20.95
C LEU A 330 -8.78 36.89 -21.50
N LEU A 331 -9.19 38.15 -21.57
CA LEU A 331 -8.34 39.22 -22.08
C LEU A 331 -7.36 39.67 -20.99
N LEU A 332 -6.07 39.66 -21.31
CA LEU A 332 -5.02 40.22 -20.47
C LEU A 332 -4.34 41.38 -21.21
N SER A 333 -4.72 42.60 -20.84
CA SER A 333 -4.31 43.82 -21.54
C SER A 333 -2.81 44.13 -21.36
N ALA A 334 -2.21 44.76 -22.36
CA ALA A 334 -0.82 45.20 -22.35
C ALA A 334 -0.48 46.08 -21.13
N GLY A 335 0.63 45.79 -20.44
CA GLY A 335 1.11 46.55 -19.29
C GLY A 335 0.25 46.43 -18.03
N THR A 336 -0.64 45.43 -17.95
CA THR A 336 -1.55 45.21 -16.82
C THR A 336 -1.35 43.84 -16.20
N SER A 337 -1.97 43.64 -15.03
CA SER A 337 -2.04 42.34 -14.36
C SER A 337 -3.51 41.97 -14.21
N GLY A 338 -3.87 40.77 -14.64
CA GLY A 338 -5.13 40.13 -14.26
C GLY A 338 -4.95 39.30 -13.00
N TYR A 339 -6.02 38.97 -12.29
CA TYR A 339 -5.96 38.06 -11.16
C TYR A 339 -6.92 36.89 -11.31
N PHE A 340 -6.38 35.71 -11.04
CA PHE A 340 -7.11 34.45 -10.96
C PHE A 340 -7.46 34.16 -9.51
N VAL A 341 -8.70 33.77 -9.24
CA VAL A 341 -9.15 33.27 -7.93
C VAL A 341 -9.86 31.94 -8.11
N SER A 342 -9.55 30.98 -7.26
CA SER A 342 -10.32 29.76 -7.10
C SER A 342 -10.92 29.69 -5.71
N ASP A 343 -12.16 29.23 -5.63
CA ASP A 343 -12.85 28.95 -4.38
C ASP A 343 -12.89 27.45 -4.10
N PHE A 344 -12.79 27.11 -2.82
CA PHE A 344 -12.71 25.74 -2.34
C PHE A 344 -13.71 25.48 -1.23
N ASP A 345 -14.47 24.42 -1.41
CA ASP A 345 -15.43 23.94 -0.42
C ASP A 345 -15.01 22.57 0.12
N TYR A 346 -15.47 22.24 1.32
CA TYR A 346 -15.30 20.91 1.93
C TYR A 346 -16.39 20.61 2.95
N SER A 347 -16.43 19.38 3.47
CA SER A 347 -17.46 18.95 4.43
C SER A 347 -17.24 19.60 5.80
N GLY A 348 -18.24 20.33 6.31
CA GLY A 348 -18.11 21.04 7.59
C GLY A 348 -17.26 22.31 7.48
N GLU A 349 -17.36 22.99 6.35
CA GLU A 349 -16.60 24.18 5.97
C GLU A 349 -16.53 25.25 7.08
N GLU A 350 -15.34 25.83 7.22
CA GLU A 350 -15.07 26.99 8.05
C GLU A 350 -14.46 28.10 7.20
N SER A 351 -14.71 29.36 7.55
CA SER A 351 -14.34 30.52 6.72
C SER A 351 -12.83 30.73 6.52
N ASN A 352 -11.95 30.03 7.25
CA ASN A 352 -10.49 30.13 7.11
C ASN A 352 -9.79 28.76 7.24
N GLY A 353 -10.44 27.69 6.78
CA GLY A 353 -9.93 26.31 6.82
C GLY A 353 -8.47 26.22 6.38
N PHE A 354 -8.14 26.71 5.19
CA PHE A 354 -6.78 26.57 4.62
C PHE A 354 -5.69 27.18 5.49
N THR A 355 -5.94 28.37 6.05
CA THR A 355 -4.97 29.02 6.95
C THR A 355 -4.87 28.28 8.28
N ASN A 356 -5.99 27.78 8.81
CA ASN A 356 -6.01 26.99 10.04
C ASN A 356 -5.27 25.66 9.89
N TRP A 357 -5.28 25.08 8.69
CA TRP A 357 -4.58 23.83 8.34
C TRP A 357 -3.08 24.03 8.12
N GLY A 358 -2.61 25.28 8.07
CA GLY A 358 -1.23 25.62 7.77
C GLY A 358 -0.87 25.49 6.28
N LEU A 359 -1.86 25.50 5.39
CA LEU A 359 -1.60 25.63 3.95
C LEU A 359 -1.06 27.02 3.63
N THR A 360 -0.17 27.07 2.66
CA THR A 360 0.45 28.27 2.12
C THR A 360 0.21 28.32 0.61
N PRO A 361 0.36 29.48 -0.04
CA PRO A 361 0.19 29.59 -1.49
C PRO A 361 1.11 28.65 -2.28
N ASP A 362 2.29 28.32 -1.74
CA ASP A 362 3.25 27.43 -2.38
C ASP A 362 2.75 25.99 -2.49
N ASN A 363 1.71 25.60 -1.75
CA ASN A 363 1.11 24.27 -1.82
C ASN A 363 0.18 24.09 -3.05
N PHE A 364 -0.02 25.13 -3.86
CA PHE A 364 -0.85 25.08 -5.06
C PHE A 364 -0.01 25.24 -6.32
N GLY A 365 -0.26 24.38 -7.31
CA GLY A 365 0.33 24.50 -8.63
C GLY A 365 -0.59 25.23 -9.58
N VAL A 366 -0.08 26.15 -10.39
CA VAL A 366 -0.90 26.90 -11.36
C VAL A 366 -0.26 26.81 -12.72
N THR A 367 -1.02 26.45 -13.75
CA THR A 367 -0.60 26.46 -15.15
C THR A 367 -1.44 27.44 -15.95
N VAL A 368 -0.78 28.29 -16.74
CA VAL A 368 -1.45 29.27 -17.62
C VAL A 368 -0.88 29.17 -19.03
N HIS A 369 -1.76 29.05 -20.02
CA HIS A 369 -1.39 29.14 -21.45
C HIS A 369 -1.97 30.40 -22.09
N LEU A 370 -1.17 31.02 -22.97
CA LEU A 370 -1.51 32.24 -23.69
C LEU A 370 -1.67 31.96 -25.19
N ASP A 371 -2.52 32.74 -25.88
CA ASP A 371 -2.80 32.59 -27.32
C ASP A 371 -1.59 32.92 -28.23
N ASN A 372 -0.60 33.63 -27.69
CA ASN A 372 0.69 33.88 -28.35
C ASN A 372 1.68 32.70 -28.25
N GLY A 373 1.30 31.60 -27.59
CA GLY A 373 2.10 30.39 -27.42
C GLY A 373 2.99 30.37 -26.18
N CYS A 374 3.02 31.42 -25.37
CA CYS A 374 3.73 31.42 -24.08
C CYS A 374 2.95 30.61 -23.03
N SER A 375 3.69 29.94 -22.13
CA SER A 375 3.12 29.13 -21.05
C SER A 375 3.93 29.31 -19.77
N TYR A 376 3.24 29.34 -18.64
CA TYR A 376 3.85 29.49 -17.31
C TYR A 376 3.25 28.47 -16.37
N PHE A 377 4.09 27.95 -15.49
CA PHE A 377 3.65 27.05 -14.45
C PHE A 377 4.38 27.35 -13.14
N ILE A 378 3.67 27.16 -12.04
CA ILE A 378 4.22 27.03 -10.68
C ILE A 378 3.95 25.60 -10.25
N GLU A 379 4.97 24.92 -9.75
CA GLU A 379 4.83 23.58 -9.19
C GLU A 379 4.44 23.67 -7.71
N PRO A 380 3.47 22.86 -7.25
CA PRO A 380 3.12 22.81 -5.84
C PRO A 380 4.30 22.27 -5.03
N GLN A 381 4.49 22.81 -3.84
CA GLN A 381 5.47 22.34 -2.87
C GLN A 381 4.77 21.53 -1.77
N PRO A 382 5.26 20.33 -1.43
CA PRO A 382 4.63 19.50 -0.40
C PRO A 382 4.89 20.02 1.00
N ASN A 383 3.89 19.94 1.86
CA ASN A 383 4.08 20.07 3.31
C ASN A 383 4.65 18.76 3.88
N PRO A 384 5.54 18.81 4.88
CA PRO A 384 6.05 17.60 5.51
C PRO A 384 4.92 16.89 6.24
N LEU A 385 4.44 15.76 5.71
CA LEU A 385 3.41 14.89 6.30
C LEU A 385 3.62 14.69 7.80
N PRO A 386 2.60 14.95 8.66
CA PRO A 386 2.77 14.80 10.08
C PRO A 386 2.90 13.30 10.34
N THR A 387 3.85 12.93 11.18
CA THR A 387 4.03 11.51 11.52
C THR A 387 2.97 11.11 12.54
N PRO A 388 2.23 10.00 12.34
CA PRO A 388 1.26 9.53 13.32
C PRO A 388 1.88 9.31 14.69
N ASN A 389 1.19 9.76 15.73
CA ASN A 389 1.55 9.49 17.12
C ASN A 389 0.44 8.68 17.81
N CYS A 390 0.61 7.36 17.79
CA CYS A 390 -0.37 6.43 18.33
C CYS A 390 -0.55 6.53 19.86
N ASP A 391 0.39 7.15 20.59
CA ASP A 391 0.27 7.36 22.04
C ASP A 391 -0.85 8.36 22.40
N LEU A 392 -1.32 9.14 21.42
CA LEU A 392 -2.43 10.09 21.55
C LEU A 392 -3.79 9.45 21.24
N TYR A 393 -3.82 8.15 20.95
CA TYR A 393 -5.06 7.41 20.76
C TYR A 393 -5.44 6.77 22.10
N SER A 394 -6.70 6.91 22.49
CA SER A 394 -7.19 6.32 23.73
C SER A 394 -8.48 5.58 23.50
N ILE A 395 -8.67 4.47 24.21
CA ILE A 395 -9.90 3.70 24.23
C ILE A 395 -10.27 3.40 25.68
N TYR A 396 -11.55 3.58 26.02
CA TYR A 396 -12.05 3.31 27.36
C TYR A 396 -13.54 2.93 27.34
N PRO A 397 -13.99 2.11 28.29
CA PRO A 397 -15.40 1.75 28.41
C PRO A 397 -16.21 2.92 28.95
N THR A 398 -17.39 3.14 28.38
CA THR A 398 -18.34 4.19 28.80
C THR A 398 -19.64 3.66 29.36
N GLY A 399 -19.94 2.37 29.12
CA GLY A 399 -21.06 1.70 29.75
C GLY A 399 -21.20 0.26 29.29
N PHE A 400 -21.96 -0.48 30.08
CA PHE A 400 -22.58 -1.75 29.73
C PHE A 400 -24.07 -1.57 29.99
N PHE A 401 -24.92 -2.22 29.20
CA PHE A 401 -26.39 -2.24 29.35
C PHE A 401 -27.08 -0.91 29.06
N ASP A 402 -27.85 -0.85 27.98
CA ASP A 402 -28.86 0.20 27.87
C ASP A 402 -30.03 -0.08 28.81
N SER A 403 -30.82 0.96 29.11
CA SER A 403 -32.08 0.83 29.83
C SER A 403 -33.16 0.00 29.10
N SER A 404 -32.82 -0.61 27.96
CA SER A 404 -33.70 -1.39 27.08
C SER A 404 -33.40 -2.89 27.12
N GLY A 405 -32.34 -3.32 27.83
CA GLY A 405 -32.08 -4.72 28.17
C GLY A 405 -31.24 -5.48 27.15
N TYR A 406 -30.53 -4.83 26.24
CA TYR A 406 -29.66 -5.51 25.27
C TYR A 406 -28.25 -5.75 25.84
N ALA A 407 -27.63 -6.87 25.45
CA ALA A 407 -26.27 -7.27 25.79
C ALA A 407 -25.21 -6.49 24.97
N MET A 408 -25.09 -5.19 25.25
CA MET A 408 -24.21 -4.28 24.50
C MET A 408 -22.99 -3.81 25.30
N ILE A 409 -21.85 -3.73 24.60
CA ILE A 409 -20.61 -3.08 25.07
C ILE A 409 -20.51 -1.69 24.44
N TYR A 410 -20.25 -0.67 25.26
CA TYR A 410 -20.00 0.69 24.81
C TYR A 410 -18.59 1.14 25.18
N LEU A 411 -17.82 1.46 24.15
CA LEU A 411 -16.48 2.02 24.29
C LEU A 411 -16.41 3.37 23.57
N ASN A 412 -15.58 4.26 24.07
CA ASN A 412 -15.19 5.46 23.35
C ASN A 412 -13.73 5.33 22.93
N ALA A 413 -13.47 5.58 21.65
CA ALA A 413 -12.14 5.75 21.09
C ALA A 413 -11.94 7.24 20.76
N LYS A 414 -10.83 7.82 21.17
CA LYS A 414 -10.51 9.23 20.94
C LYS A 414 -9.17 9.37 20.24
N ASN A 415 -9.14 10.21 19.21
CA ASN A 415 -7.93 10.59 18.49
C ASN A 415 -7.51 12.00 18.94
N GLU A 416 -6.47 12.13 19.77
CA GLU A 416 -5.90 13.44 20.14
C GLU A 416 -4.67 13.81 19.31
N ASP A 417 -4.33 13.01 18.30
CA ASP A 417 -3.26 13.34 17.36
C ASP A 417 -3.68 14.47 16.43
N ALA A 418 -2.70 15.17 15.86
CA ALA A 418 -2.91 16.23 14.90
C ALA A 418 -3.45 15.72 13.55
N ILE A 419 -3.41 14.40 13.32
CA ILE A 419 -3.88 13.77 12.08
C ILE A 419 -5.04 12.80 12.33
N GLY A 420 -5.99 12.80 11.42
CA GLY A 420 -7.00 11.75 11.26
C GLY A 420 -6.42 10.49 10.63
N THR A 421 -7.18 9.42 10.72
CA THR A 421 -6.89 8.15 10.05
C THR A 421 -8.21 7.43 9.78
N LYS A 422 -8.16 6.23 9.24
CA LYS A 422 -9.35 5.38 9.10
C LYS A 422 -9.12 4.07 9.82
N LEU A 423 -10.13 3.65 10.58
CA LEU A 423 -10.21 2.31 11.14
C LEU A 423 -10.24 1.32 9.96
N SER A 424 -9.35 0.33 9.97
CA SER A 424 -9.20 -0.67 8.91
C SER A 424 -9.71 -2.04 9.32
N SER A 425 -9.69 -2.36 10.61
CA SER A 425 -10.28 -3.58 11.15
C SER A 425 -10.40 -3.53 12.66
N VAL A 426 -11.29 -4.37 13.18
CA VAL A 426 -11.47 -4.63 14.60
C VAL A 426 -11.15 -6.11 14.84
N GLN A 427 -10.36 -6.37 15.87
CA GLN A 427 -10.20 -7.71 16.43
C GLN A 427 -10.80 -7.69 17.82
N LEU A 428 -11.74 -8.58 18.08
CA LEU A 428 -12.40 -8.73 19.36
C LEU A 428 -12.03 -10.10 19.92
N ASN A 429 -11.76 -10.16 21.23
CA ASN A 429 -11.51 -11.38 21.98
C ASN A 429 -12.40 -11.34 23.22
N TRP A 430 -13.23 -12.36 23.36
CA TRP A 430 -14.04 -12.61 24.54
C TRP A 430 -13.87 -14.04 25.07
N ASP A 431 -12.74 -14.71 24.75
CA ASP A 431 -12.40 -16.05 25.25
C ASP A 431 -12.56 -16.16 26.78
N TYR A 432 -12.19 -15.09 27.48
CA TYR A 432 -12.30 -15.05 28.94
C TYR A 432 -13.74 -14.84 29.41
N ALA A 433 -14.53 -14.01 28.70
CA ALA A 433 -15.94 -13.83 28.99
C ALA A 433 -16.73 -15.11 28.72
N GLU A 434 -16.43 -15.81 27.62
CA GLU A 434 -16.97 -17.13 27.29
C GLU A 434 -16.74 -18.12 28.43
N GLY A 435 -15.50 -18.24 28.91
CA GLY A 435 -15.19 -19.13 30.03
C GLY A 435 -15.81 -18.73 31.37
N MET A 436 -16.17 -17.45 31.56
CA MET A 436 -16.93 -17.00 32.73
C MET A 436 -18.41 -17.34 32.61
N ASP A 437 -18.96 -17.25 31.40
CA ASP A 437 -20.34 -17.59 31.09
C ASP A 437 -20.58 -19.11 31.24
N GLU A 438 -19.71 -19.94 30.67
CA GLU A 438 -19.75 -21.41 30.77
C GLU A 438 -19.81 -21.93 32.22
N LEU A 439 -19.24 -21.21 33.19
CA LEU A 439 -19.26 -21.59 34.60
C LEU A 439 -20.64 -21.44 35.26
N LYS A 440 -21.50 -20.63 34.68
CA LYS A 440 -22.79 -20.23 35.25
C LYS A 440 -23.94 -20.79 34.44
N ASP A 441 -23.84 -20.74 33.12
CA ASP A 441 -24.78 -21.35 32.20
C ASP A 441 -24.00 -22.07 31.09
N SER A 442 -24.08 -23.40 31.06
CA SER A 442 -23.37 -24.21 30.07
C SER A 442 -24.09 -24.31 28.73
N ASP A 443 -25.32 -23.78 28.64
CA ASP A 443 -26.18 -23.92 27.47
C ASP A 443 -26.24 -22.63 26.60
N ASP A 444 -25.69 -21.51 27.09
CA ASP A 444 -25.61 -20.23 26.39
C ASP A 444 -24.19 -20.00 25.83
N GLU A 445 -24.08 -19.66 24.54
CA GLU A 445 -22.81 -19.39 23.83
C GLU A 445 -22.79 -17.92 23.42
N LEU A 446 -21.84 -17.14 23.95
CA LEU A 446 -21.74 -15.73 23.62
C LEU A 446 -21.35 -15.58 22.14
N ASN A 447 -22.12 -14.80 21.42
CA ASN A 447 -21.88 -14.57 20.00
C ASN A 447 -22.09 -13.10 19.65
N VAL A 448 -21.27 -12.59 18.76
CA VAL A 448 -21.34 -11.19 18.31
C VAL A 448 -22.27 -11.11 17.09
N ASP A 449 -23.28 -10.25 17.18
CA ASP A 449 -24.23 -10.00 16.06
C ASP A 449 -23.74 -8.86 15.17
N TRP A 450 -23.24 -7.76 15.77
CA TRP A 450 -22.71 -6.64 15.02
C TRP A 450 -21.74 -5.76 15.81
N ILE A 451 -20.93 -5.02 15.07
CA ILE A 451 -20.01 -3.99 15.56
C ILE A 451 -20.27 -2.69 14.79
N ARG A 452 -20.40 -1.57 15.50
CA ARG A 452 -20.51 -0.22 14.94
C ARG A 452 -19.36 0.66 15.37
N PHE A 453 -19.03 1.61 14.50
CA PHE A 453 -18.03 2.63 14.75
C PHE A 453 -18.47 3.97 14.16
N GLY A 454 -18.51 5.03 14.97
CA GLY A 454 -18.89 6.35 14.48
C GLY A 454 -18.99 7.41 15.57
N THR A 455 -19.25 8.65 15.19
CA THR A 455 -19.38 9.80 16.12
C THR A 455 -20.71 9.82 16.90
N SER A 456 -21.51 8.76 16.79
CA SER A 456 -22.74 8.56 17.57
C SER A 456 -22.89 7.09 17.94
N LEU A 457 -23.65 6.79 18.99
CA LEU A 457 -23.92 5.43 19.47
C LEU A 457 -24.50 4.49 18.40
N TYR A 458 -25.25 5.05 17.44
CA TYR A 458 -25.81 4.33 16.30
C TYR A 458 -25.07 4.69 15.00
N GLY A 459 -23.74 4.85 15.10
CA GLY A 459 -22.86 5.16 13.98
C GLY A 459 -22.86 4.10 12.88
N ASN A 460 -21.90 4.19 11.97
CA ASN A 460 -21.82 3.29 10.83
C ASN A 460 -21.66 1.85 11.30
N MET A 461 -22.45 0.96 10.70
CA MET A 461 -22.25 -0.49 10.85
C MET A 461 -20.87 -0.81 10.29
N ALA A 462 -19.97 -1.33 11.13
CA ALA A 462 -18.61 -1.70 10.73
C ALA A 462 -18.54 -3.17 10.28
N TRP A 463 -19.31 -4.04 10.95
CA TRP A 463 -19.36 -5.48 10.70
C TRP A 463 -20.67 -6.07 11.26
N GLY A 464 -21.20 -7.12 10.62
CA GLY A 464 -22.47 -7.75 11.00
C GLY A 464 -23.70 -7.08 10.37
N ASP A 465 -24.89 -7.65 10.60
CA ASP A 465 -26.14 -7.21 9.95
C ASP A 465 -27.20 -6.64 10.91
N GLY A 466 -27.03 -6.82 12.23
CA GLY A 466 -27.95 -6.34 13.26
C GLY A 466 -29.35 -6.94 13.20
N ASN A 467 -29.53 -8.04 12.47
CA ASN A 467 -30.81 -8.73 12.30
C ASN A 467 -30.75 -10.19 12.78
N GLY A 468 -29.65 -10.60 13.44
CA GLY A 468 -29.50 -11.94 14.00
C GLY A 468 -29.21 -13.04 12.97
N ASN A 469 -29.06 -12.74 11.67
CA ASN A 469 -28.81 -13.78 10.65
C ASN A 469 -27.32 -14.08 10.47
N ALA A 470 -26.46 -13.19 10.95
CA ALA A 470 -25.03 -13.29 10.73
C ALA A 470 -24.30 -13.02 12.05
N ARG A 471 -23.99 -14.11 12.75
CA ARG A 471 -23.33 -14.11 14.07
C ARG A 471 -21.97 -14.77 13.99
N ASP A 472 -21.05 -14.31 14.82
CA ASP A 472 -19.79 -15.02 15.09
C ASP A 472 -19.82 -15.62 16.49
N TYR A 473 -19.75 -16.95 16.51
CA TYR A 473 -19.75 -17.79 17.71
C TYR A 473 -18.34 -18.16 18.15
N ASN A 474 -17.33 -17.85 17.34
CA ASN A 474 -15.96 -18.05 17.76
C ASN A 474 -15.61 -16.94 18.76
N SER A 475 -15.11 -17.30 19.94
CA SER A 475 -14.75 -16.36 21.03
C SER A 475 -13.63 -15.36 20.70
N THR A 476 -13.20 -15.36 19.44
CA THR A 476 -12.37 -14.34 18.79
C THR A 476 -12.96 -14.00 17.42
N THR A 477 -13.11 -12.71 17.14
CA THR A 477 -13.52 -12.19 15.82
C THR A 477 -12.44 -11.28 15.26
N ASN A 478 -12.11 -11.46 13.99
CA ASN A 478 -11.39 -10.50 13.16
C ASN A 478 -12.27 -10.10 11.99
N THR A 479 -12.64 -8.82 11.95
CA THR A 479 -13.57 -8.30 10.94
C THR A 479 -13.07 -8.43 9.50
N ASN A 480 -11.77 -8.69 9.28
CA ASN A 480 -11.20 -8.95 7.95
C ASN A 480 -11.29 -10.40 7.47
N SER A 481 -11.43 -11.37 8.38
CA SER A 481 -11.42 -12.80 8.03
C SER A 481 -12.74 -13.51 8.28
N ASP A 482 -13.55 -13.02 9.22
CA ASP A 482 -14.66 -13.80 9.77
C ASP A 482 -16.01 -13.47 9.10
N SER A 483 -16.86 -14.49 9.02
CA SER A 483 -17.81 -14.65 7.90
C SER A 483 -19.21 -14.06 8.08
N SER A 484 -19.49 -13.24 9.09
CA SER A 484 -20.87 -12.79 9.35
C SER A 484 -21.29 -11.50 8.56
N GLN A 485 -20.67 -11.31 7.39
CA GLN A 485 -20.96 -10.33 6.32
C GLN A 485 -20.20 -8.99 6.37
N THR A 486 -18.90 -9.14 6.10
CA THR A 486 -17.93 -8.19 5.52
C THR A 486 -17.81 -6.80 6.15
N TRP A 487 -16.58 -6.50 6.54
CA TRP A 487 -16.10 -5.16 6.84
C TRP A 487 -16.62 -4.11 5.85
N THR A 488 -17.30 -3.09 6.35
CA THR A 488 -17.88 -1.98 5.57
C THR A 488 -16.95 -0.76 5.51
N GLY A 489 -15.84 -0.79 6.25
CA GLY A 489 -14.85 0.28 6.29
C GLY A 489 -13.92 0.28 5.07
N PRO A 490 -12.94 1.19 5.02
CA PRO A 490 -12.37 1.92 6.16
C PRO A 490 -13.27 3.05 6.71
N LEU A 491 -13.37 3.17 8.03
CA LEU A 491 -14.23 4.14 8.72
C LEU A 491 -13.41 5.28 9.32
N TYR A 492 -13.81 6.53 9.11
CA TYR A 492 -13.07 7.71 9.57
C TYR A 492 -12.83 7.72 11.08
N PHE A 493 -11.64 8.15 11.49
CA PHE A 493 -11.23 8.39 12.87
C PHE A 493 -10.46 9.73 12.93
N ASP A 494 -11.22 10.82 12.83
CA ASP A 494 -10.67 12.17 12.63
C ASP A 494 -9.98 12.71 13.87
N THR A 495 -9.01 13.62 13.66
CA THR A 495 -8.30 14.35 14.72
C THR A 495 -9.27 15.07 15.66
N ASN A 496 -8.93 15.06 16.95
CA ASN A 496 -9.67 15.72 18.04
C ASN A 496 -11.15 15.34 18.16
N LYS A 497 -11.54 14.21 17.57
CA LYS A 497 -12.90 13.66 17.68
C LYS A 497 -12.91 12.39 18.51
N GLU A 498 -14.09 12.13 19.06
CA GLU A 498 -14.40 10.93 19.83
C GLU A 498 -15.42 10.09 19.05
N TYR A 499 -15.15 8.80 18.98
CA TYR A 499 -15.92 7.79 18.28
C TYR A 499 -16.41 6.75 19.26
N TYR A 500 -17.66 6.35 19.09
CA TYR A 500 -18.26 5.24 19.80
C TYR A 500 -17.93 3.95 19.07
N VAL A 501 -17.46 2.95 19.82
CA VAL A 501 -17.40 1.55 19.39
C VAL A 501 -18.50 0.83 20.15
N THR A 502 -19.51 0.34 19.43
CA THR A 502 -20.64 -0.36 20.04
C THR A 502 -20.74 -1.76 19.48
N ILE A 503 -20.90 -2.73 20.38
CA ILE A 503 -20.88 -4.17 20.07
C ILE A 503 -22.12 -4.76 20.69
N ASP A 504 -22.83 -5.59 19.94
CA ASP A 504 -24.02 -6.30 20.39
C ASP A 504 -23.75 -7.80 20.41
N PHE A 505 -24.01 -8.39 21.57
CA PHE A 505 -23.99 -9.83 21.76
C PHE A 505 -25.43 -10.35 21.63
N ASP A 506 -25.58 -11.32 20.74
CA ASP A 506 -26.65 -12.31 20.62
C ASP A 506 -28.17 -11.97 20.72
N ASN A 507 -28.66 -10.73 20.58
CA ASN A 507 -30.12 -10.41 20.48
C ASN A 507 -30.98 -11.01 21.63
N GLN A 508 -30.39 -11.33 22.77
CA GLN A 508 -31.12 -11.75 23.95
C GLN A 508 -31.64 -10.52 24.69
N TRP A 509 -32.89 -10.61 25.15
CA TRP A 509 -33.52 -9.59 25.96
C TRP A 509 -33.18 -9.89 27.40
N GLY A 510 -32.29 -9.08 27.98
CA GLY A 510 -32.12 -8.88 29.39
C GLY A 510 -31.94 -10.17 30.17
N ASP A 511 -30.73 -10.73 30.11
CA ASP A 511 -30.06 -11.43 31.21
C ASP A 511 -28.57 -11.69 30.82
N PHE A 512 -27.87 -10.70 30.24
CA PHE A 512 -26.40 -10.75 30.27
C PHE A 512 -26.04 -10.61 31.75
N TYR A 513 -25.61 -11.71 32.35
CA TYR A 513 -25.62 -11.89 33.79
C TYR A 513 -24.82 -10.79 34.53
N ASP A 514 -25.25 -10.43 35.75
CA ASP A 514 -24.68 -9.40 36.66
C ASP A 514 -23.16 -9.51 36.98
N ASP A 515 -22.44 -10.46 36.37
CA ASP A 515 -21.06 -10.83 36.67
C ASP A 515 -20.05 -10.62 35.54
N LEU A 516 -20.48 -10.40 34.29
CA LEU A 516 -19.57 -9.96 33.23
C LEU A 516 -19.27 -8.46 33.39
N VAL A 517 -17.99 -8.12 33.30
CA VAL A 517 -17.51 -6.73 33.41
C VAL A 517 -16.72 -6.34 32.16
N PRO A 518 -16.59 -5.04 31.85
CA PRO A 518 -15.74 -4.55 30.75
C PRO A 518 -14.38 -5.22 30.67
N GLU A 519 -13.75 -5.45 31.81
CA GLU A 519 -12.41 -6.03 31.88
C GLU A 519 -12.34 -7.48 31.38
N ASP A 520 -13.47 -8.18 31.23
CA ASP A 520 -13.49 -9.55 30.72
C ASP A 520 -13.34 -9.60 29.18
N PHE A 521 -13.49 -8.45 28.49
CA PHE A 521 -13.40 -8.32 27.03
C PHE A 521 -12.09 -7.65 26.60
N GLY A 522 -11.56 -8.08 25.46
CA GLY A 522 -10.38 -7.51 24.82
C GLY A 522 -10.66 -7.10 23.39
N MET A 523 -10.15 -5.96 22.96
CA MET A 523 -10.33 -5.46 21.59
C MET A 523 -9.06 -4.79 21.07
N THR A 524 -8.81 -4.94 19.77
CA THR A 524 -7.73 -4.28 19.04
C THR A 524 -8.32 -3.56 17.83
N LEU A 525 -8.12 -2.24 17.76
CA LEU A 525 -8.47 -1.42 16.61
C LEU A 525 -7.21 -1.18 15.77
N ASN A 526 -7.25 -1.55 14.50
CA ASN A 526 -6.16 -1.31 13.55
C ASN A 526 -6.53 -0.14 12.64
N PHE A 527 -5.58 0.76 12.40
CA PHE A 527 -5.79 1.95 11.56
C PHE A 527 -4.89 1.94 10.31
N GLU A 528 -5.32 2.59 9.23
CA GLU A 528 -4.60 2.61 7.95
C GLU A 528 -3.21 3.26 8.02
N ASN A 529 -3.03 4.20 8.95
CA ASN A 529 -1.74 4.85 9.24
C ASN A 529 -0.77 3.95 10.03
N GLY A 530 -1.15 2.71 10.33
CA GLY A 530 -0.32 1.73 11.04
C GLY A 530 -0.41 1.80 12.56
N CYS A 531 -1.18 2.75 13.12
CA CYS A 531 -1.45 2.77 14.55
C CYS A 531 -2.35 1.59 14.94
N VAL A 532 -2.13 1.09 16.16
CA VAL A 532 -2.90 0.00 16.76
C VAL A 532 -3.31 0.45 18.16
N LEU A 533 -4.61 0.40 18.45
CA LEU A 533 -5.15 0.76 19.75
C LEU A 533 -5.73 -0.48 20.43
N ASN A 534 -5.15 -0.84 21.56
CA ASN A 534 -5.50 -2.05 22.30
C ASN A 534 -6.30 -1.71 23.55
N TRP A 535 -7.47 -2.30 23.67
CA TRP A 535 -8.19 -2.47 24.91
C TRP A 535 -7.95 -3.90 25.39
N THR A 536 -7.01 -4.10 26.31
CA THR A 536 -6.67 -5.45 26.78
C THR A 536 -7.66 -5.90 27.86
N ASN A 537 -8.14 -7.14 27.75
CA ASN A 537 -8.84 -7.77 28.87
C ASN A 537 -7.90 -7.90 30.08
N ILE A 538 -8.48 -7.86 31.28
CA ILE A 538 -7.79 -8.06 32.55
C ILE A 538 -8.44 -9.29 33.20
N PRO A 539 -7.94 -10.51 32.92
CA PRO A 539 -8.53 -11.74 33.44
C PRO A 539 -8.59 -11.71 34.96
N ARG A 540 -9.79 -11.90 35.51
CA ARG A 540 -9.99 -12.11 36.94
C ARG A 540 -9.61 -13.56 37.30
N PRO A 541 -9.34 -13.88 38.57
CA PRO A 541 -9.20 -15.27 38.98
C PRO A 541 -10.56 -15.96 38.84
N LEU A 542 -10.63 -17.03 38.04
CA LEU A 542 -11.83 -17.88 38.01
C LEU A 542 -12.13 -18.39 39.43
N PRO A 543 -13.39 -18.43 39.85
CA PRO A 543 -13.76 -18.97 41.16
C PRO A 543 -13.33 -20.45 41.25
N THR A 544 -12.45 -20.78 42.19
CA THR A 544 -12.09 -22.18 42.46
C THR A 544 -13.30 -22.92 43.03
N PRO A 545 -13.71 -24.06 42.43
CA PRO A 545 -14.81 -24.86 42.97
C PRO A 545 -14.45 -25.35 44.38
N ASP A 546 -15.34 -25.12 45.34
CA ASP A 546 -15.18 -25.65 46.68
C ASP A 546 -15.50 -27.14 46.69
N CYS A 547 -14.47 -27.96 46.51
CA CYS A 547 -14.59 -29.42 46.50
C CYS A 547 -15.22 -30.01 47.79
N SER A 548 -15.32 -29.23 48.88
CA SER A 548 -15.97 -29.67 50.12
C SER A 548 -17.50 -29.64 50.08
N LEU A 549 -18.09 -28.97 49.08
CA LEU A 549 -19.53 -28.91 48.86
C LEU A 549 -20.07 -30.11 48.07
N TYR A 550 -19.20 -30.86 47.39
CA TYR A 550 -19.57 -32.03 46.61
C TYR A 550 -19.62 -33.26 47.51
N SER A 551 -20.66 -34.08 47.35
CA SER A 551 -20.82 -35.31 48.12
C SER A 551 -21.25 -36.47 47.23
N VAL A 552 -20.72 -37.66 47.54
CA VAL A 552 -21.16 -38.92 46.93
C VAL A 552 -22.03 -39.62 47.96
N ASP A 553 -23.30 -39.82 47.61
CA ASP A 553 -24.26 -40.52 48.45
C ASP A 553 -23.94 -42.01 48.55
N ASP A 554 -24.63 -42.70 49.45
CA ASP A 554 -24.47 -44.13 49.66
C ASP A 554 -24.63 -44.93 48.36
N PHE A 555 -23.81 -45.98 48.24
CA PHE A 555 -23.85 -46.89 47.10
C PHE A 555 -24.95 -47.93 47.25
N TYR A 556 -25.85 -47.99 46.28
CA TYR A 556 -26.94 -48.97 46.20
C TYR A 556 -26.61 -50.05 45.17
N TYR A 557 -26.54 -51.30 45.60
CA TYR A 557 -26.40 -52.44 44.70
C TYR A 557 -27.76 -52.95 44.23
N ASN A 558 -28.01 -52.89 42.92
CA ASN A 558 -29.23 -53.45 42.34
C ASN A 558 -28.95 -54.87 41.81
N SER A 559 -29.45 -55.85 42.58
CA SER A 559 -29.24 -57.28 42.34
C SER A 559 -30.00 -57.84 41.13
N ARG A 560 -30.96 -57.11 40.55
CA ARG A 560 -31.65 -57.55 39.33
C ARG A 560 -30.83 -57.34 38.06
N TRP A 561 -29.92 -56.38 38.06
CA TRP A 561 -29.14 -55.99 36.87
C TRP A 561 -27.62 -56.01 37.12
N ASN A 562 -27.18 -56.47 38.31
CA ASN A 562 -25.78 -56.56 38.73
C ASN A 562 -24.98 -55.27 38.49
N HIS A 563 -25.53 -54.14 38.91
CA HIS A 563 -24.84 -52.85 38.84
C HIS A 563 -25.00 -52.06 40.15
N ILE A 564 -24.04 -51.18 40.41
CA ILE A 564 -24.01 -50.27 41.56
C ILE A 564 -24.47 -48.90 41.08
N LYS A 565 -25.34 -48.25 41.85
CA LYS A 565 -25.81 -46.88 41.63
C LYS A 565 -25.46 -46.04 42.86
N THR A 566 -24.96 -44.83 42.65
CA THR A 566 -24.85 -43.78 43.66
C THR A 566 -25.36 -42.48 43.04
N SER A 567 -25.69 -41.50 43.88
CA SER A 567 -26.01 -40.13 43.48
C SER A 567 -24.82 -39.24 43.86
N VAL A 568 -24.51 -38.27 42.99
CA VAL A 568 -23.51 -37.24 43.27
C VAL A 568 -24.27 -35.92 43.33
N THR A 569 -24.08 -35.17 44.42
CA THR A 569 -24.64 -33.82 44.59
C THR A 569 -23.51 -32.82 44.66
#